data_AF-A0A6L8GCD5-F1
#
_entry.id   AF-A0A6L8GCD5-F1
#
_cell.length_a   1.000
_cell.length_b   1.000
_cell.length_c   1.000
_cell.angle_alpha   90.00
_cell.angle_beta   90.00
_cell.angle_gamma   90.00
#
_symmetry.space_group_name_H-M   'P 1'
#
loop_
_entity.id
_entity.type
_entity.pdbx_description
1 polymer ?
#
loop_
_entity_poly.entity_id
_entity_poly.type
_entity_poly.pdbx_seq_one_letter_code
_entity_poly.pdbx_strand_id
1 'polypeptide(L)' 'SRSDEYEADAYAAALLTKSGIGTEPQKSLFKKLEGLTGARGAAVPAWLLSHPKADDRIAAIEKLEAGWAQAARH' A
#
# COMPACT_ATOMS: atom_id res chain seq x y z
N SER A 1 9.90 -1.23 11.56
CA SER A 1 9.26 -0.09 12.24
C SER A 1 8.15 0.47 11.35
N ARG A 2 7.25 1.35 11.83
CA ARG A 2 6.21 1.93 10.96
C ARG A 2 6.77 2.75 9.79
N SER A 3 7.93 3.40 9.95
CA SER A 3 8.58 4.11 8.84
C SER A 3 9.10 3.16 7.77
N ASP A 4 9.66 2.03 8.18
CA ASP A 4 10.23 1.03 7.26
C ASP A 4 9.13 0.44 6.36
N GLU A 5 7.90 0.32 6.89
CA GLU A 5 6.72 -0.10 6.10
C GLU A 5 6.37 0.90 5.00
N TYR A 6 6.34 2.20 5.30
CA TYR A 6 6.06 3.23 4.30
C TYR A 6 7.16 3.33 3.24
N GLU A 7 8.43 3.14 3.65
CA GLU A 7 9.55 3.10 2.70
C GLU A 7 9.44 1.89 1.76
N ALA A 8 9.14 0.71 2.31
CA ALA A 8 8.91 -0.50 1.51
C ALA A 8 7.72 -0.32 0.54
N ASP A 9 6.64 0.33 0.97
CA ASP A 9 5.49 0.61 0.12
C ASP A 9 5.82 1.55 -1.02
N ALA A 10 6.56 2.63 -0.73
CA ALA A 10 6.98 3.60 -1.73
C ALA A 10 7.90 2.95 -2.76
N TYR A 11 8.82 2.09 -2.31
CA TYR A 11 9.69 1.33 -3.20
C TYR A 11 8.90 0.37 -4.10
N ALA A 12 7.96 -0.39 -3.54
CA ALA A 12 7.09 -1.28 -4.32
C ALA A 12 6.25 -0.51 -5.34
N ALA A 13 5.66 0.62 -4.94
CA ALA A 13 4.85 1.47 -5.82
C ALA A 13 5.68 2.01 -7.01
N ALA A 14 6.91 2.47 -6.74
CA ALA A 14 7.82 2.94 -7.78
C ALA A 14 8.24 1.81 -8.72
N LEU A 15 8.55 0.63 -8.19
CA LEU A 15 8.95 -0.53 -8.98
C LEU A 15 7.83 -1.02 -9.91
N LEU A 16 6.61 -1.16 -9.37
CA LEU A 16 5.43 -1.58 -10.14
C LEU A 16 5.05 -0.57 -11.22
N THR A 17 5.18 0.74 -10.93
CA THR A 17 4.98 1.79 -11.92
C THR A 17 6.03 1.70 -13.02
N LYS A 18 7.31 1.56 -12.65
CA LYS A 18 8.43 1.48 -13.61
C LYS A 18 8.38 0.23 -14.50
N SER A 19 7.77 -0.86 -14.03
CA SER A 19 7.55 -2.07 -14.81
C SER A 19 6.28 -2.03 -15.68
N GLY A 20 5.53 -0.94 -15.67
CA GLY A 20 4.31 -0.77 -16.48
C GLY A 20 3.05 -1.43 -15.89
N ILE A 21 3.11 -1.90 -14.64
CA ILE A 21 1.96 -2.52 -13.95
C ILE A 21 1.08 -1.45 -13.29
N GLY A 22 1.71 -0.39 -12.77
CA GLY A 22 1.04 0.61 -11.95
C GLY A 22 0.75 0.12 -10.53
N THR A 23 0.11 0.97 -9.72
CA THR A 23 -0.05 0.83 -8.26
C THR A 23 -1.36 0.19 -7.83
N GLU A 24 -2.33 0.03 -8.75
CA GLU A 24 -3.64 -0.54 -8.42
C GLU A 24 -3.56 -1.96 -7.82
N PRO A 25 -2.69 -2.88 -8.31
CA PRO A 25 -2.54 -4.19 -7.68
C PRO A 25 -2.05 -4.13 -6.23
N GLN A 26 -1.19 -3.16 -5.88
CA GLN A 26 -0.71 -2.98 -4.51
C GLN A 26 -1.82 -2.48 -3.59
N LYS A 27 -2.62 -1.50 -4.03
CA LYS A 27 -3.81 -1.02 -3.29
C LYS A 27 -4.84 -2.14 -3.12
N SER A 28 -5.06 -2.95 -4.16
CA SER A 28 -5.94 -4.13 -4.11
C SER A 28 -5.47 -5.18 -3.10
N LEU A 29 -4.16 -5.44 -3.01
CA LEU A 29 -3.58 -6.35 -2.03
C LEU A 29 -3.90 -5.91 -0.59
N PHE A 30 -3.71 -4.63 -0.25
CA PHE A 30 -4.00 -4.14 1.10
C PHE A 30 -5.48 -4.27 1.47
N LYS A 31 -6.39 -3.89 0.55
CA LYS A 31 -7.84 -4.07 0.75
C LYS A 31 -8.20 -5.53 0.98
N LYS A 32 -7.58 -6.47 0.24
CA LYS A 32 -7.82 -7.91 0.41
C LYS A 32 -7.29 -8.43 1.75
N LEU A 33 -6.09 -8.01 2.16
CA LEU A 33 -5.51 -8.39 3.45
C LEU A 33 -6.36 -7.88 4.62
N GLU A 34 -6.85 -6.65 4.52
CA GLU A 34 -7.80 -6.11 5.50
C GLU A 34 -9.11 -6.90 5.51
N GLY A 35 -9.70 -7.18 4.35
CA GLY A 35 -10.94 -7.97 4.27
C GLY A 35 -10.80 -9.38 4.85
N LEU A 36 -9.67 -10.06 4.59
CA LEU A 36 -9.37 -11.39 5.13
C LEU A 36 -9.19 -11.39 6.65
N THR A 37 -8.75 -10.27 7.23
CA THR A 37 -8.47 -10.15 8.68
C THR A 37 -9.55 -9.44 9.48
N GLY A 38 -10.39 -8.64 8.81
CA GLY A 38 -11.55 -7.97 9.39
C GLY A 38 -12.80 -8.84 9.52
N ALA A 39 -12.82 -10.03 8.90
CA ALA A 39 -13.90 -11.00 9.08
C ALA A 39 -13.91 -11.52 10.54
N ARG A 40 -14.90 -11.08 11.34
CA ARG A 40 -15.13 -11.46 12.75
C ARG A 40 -15.08 -13.00 12.93
N GLY A 41 -13.90 -13.56 13.20
CA GLY A 41 -13.70 -14.99 13.39
C GLY A 41 -12.41 -15.55 12.78
N ALA A 42 -11.78 -14.85 11.83
CA ALA A 42 -10.45 -15.23 11.36
C ALA A 42 -9.40 -14.80 12.40
N ALA A 43 -8.55 -15.74 12.83
CA ALA A 43 -7.39 -15.41 13.65
C ALA A 43 -6.47 -14.48 12.84
N VAL A 44 -6.48 -13.19 13.17
CA VAL A 44 -5.58 -12.21 12.55
C VAL A 44 -4.15 -12.63 12.86
N PRO A 45 -3.29 -12.86 11.86
CA PRO A 45 -1.90 -13.19 12.12
C PRO A 45 -1.25 -12.07 12.93
N ALA A 46 -0.56 -12.43 14.03
CA ALA A 46 0.00 -11.44 14.96
C ALA A 46 0.96 -10.45 14.30
N TRP A 47 1.65 -10.86 13.23
CA TRP A 47 2.52 -9.97 12.47
C TRP A 47 1.72 -8.82 11.84
N LEU A 48 0.49 -9.04 11.33
CA LEU A 48 -0.32 -8.00 10.71
C LEU A 48 -0.70 -6.88 11.70
N LEU A 49 -0.82 -7.18 12.99
CA LEU A 49 -1.10 -6.20 14.05
C LEU A 49 0.03 -5.17 14.25
N SER A 50 1.23 -5.46 13.74
CA SER A 50 2.40 -4.59 13.86
C SER A 50 2.54 -3.60 12.68
N HIS A 51 1.70 -3.73 11.65
CA HIS A 51 1.72 -2.86 10.46
C HIS A 51 0.74 -1.69 10.59
N PRO A 52 0.94 -0.59 9.84
CA PRO A 52 -0.07 0.45 9.66
C PRO A 52 -1.35 -0.11 9.02
N LYS A 53 -2.49 0.57 9.23
CA LYS A 53 -3.77 0.17 8.63
C LYS A 53 -3.70 0.26 7.10
N ALA A 54 -4.49 -0.56 6.42
CA ALA A 54 -4.54 -0.59 4.96
C ALA A 54 -4.85 0.79 4.37
N ASP A 55 -5.85 1.50 4.91
CA ASP A 55 -6.22 2.84 4.47
C ASP A 55 -5.08 3.86 4.55
N ASP A 56 -4.30 3.85 5.63
CA ASP A 56 -3.16 4.76 5.80
C ASP A 56 -2.07 4.51 4.76
N ARG A 57 -1.81 3.23 4.43
CA ARG A 57 -0.83 2.82 3.42
C ARG A 57 -1.31 3.18 2.01
N ILE A 58 -2.58 2.96 1.72
CA ILE A 58 -3.22 3.31 0.45
C ILE A 58 -3.15 4.82 0.22
N ALA A 59 -3.49 5.63 1.23
CA ALA A 59 -3.42 7.08 1.12
C ALA A 59 -2.00 7.59 0.83
N ALA A 60 -0.97 6.96 1.42
CA ALA A 60 0.42 7.29 1.12
C ALA A 60 0.79 6.98 -0.33
N ILE A 61 0.31 5.85 -0.89
CA ILE A 61 0.51 5.49 -2.30
C ILE A 61 -0.19 6.47 -3.23
N GLU A 62 -1.44 6.84 -2.93
CA GLU A 62 -2.21 7.82 -3.73
C GLU A 62 -1.52 9.20 -3.76
N LYS A 63 -0.86 9.59 -2.67
CA LYS A 63 -0.03 10.81 -2.64
C LYS A 63 1.17 10.72 -3.58
N LEU A 64 1.83 9.57 -3.67
CA LEU A 64 2.93 9.35 -4.63
C LEU A 64 2.42 9.42 -6.07
N GLU A 65 1.29 8.75 -6.37
CA GLU A 65 0.63 8.81 -7.69
C GLU A 65 0.36 10.25 -8.12
N ALA A 66 -0.24 11.06 -7.22
CA ALA A 66 -0.53 12.46 -7.50
C ALA A 66 0.74 13.28 -7.76
N GLY A 67 1.81 13.05 -6.98
CA GLY A 67 3.10 13.72 -7.17
C GLY A 67 3.74 13.39 -8.52
N TRP A 68 3.72 12.12 -8.93
CA TRP A 68 4.24 11.71 -10.24
C TRP A 68 3.39 12.26 -11.39
N ALA A 69 2.06 12.24 -11.26
CA ALA A 69 1.15 12.81 -12.25
C ALA A 69 1.36 14.31 -12.42
N GLN A 70 1.70 15.04 -11.35
CA GLN A 70 2.07 16.45 -11.44
C GLN A 70 3.41 16.63 -12.15
N ALA A 71 4.44 15.87 -11.76
CA ALA A 71 5.77 15.95 -12.34
C ALA A 71 5.79 15.66 -13.86
N ALA A 72 4.96 14.71 -14.33
CA ALA A 72 4.87 14.36 -15.73
C ALA A 72 4.15 15.41 -16.61
N ARG A 73 3.50 16.41 -16.01
CA ARG A 73 2.81 17.50 -16.72
C ARG A 73 3.67 18.75 -16.91
N HIS A 74 4.86 18.79 -16.30
CA HIS A 74 5.83 19.87 -16.40
C HIS A 74 6.97 19.45 -17.33
#